data_AF-H0E3T2-F1
#
_entry.id   AF-H0E3T2-F1
#
_cell.length_a   1.000
_cell.length_b   1.000
_cell.length_c   1.000
_cell.angle_alpha   90.00
_cell.angle_beta   90.00
_cell.angle_gamma   90.00
#
_symmetry.space_group_name_H-M   'P 1'
#
loop_
_entity.id
_entity.type
_entity.pdbx_description
1 polymer ?
#
loop_
_entity_poly.entity_id
_entity_poly.type
_entity_poly.pdbx_seq_one_letter_code
_entity_poly.pdbx_strand_id
1 'polypeptide(L)'
;MQRILESIRRSRLLALVTALGLVLALGGTATAAKLITGGDIKNNSITGKDVKSRSLALSDLSTSARKALRGQTGPAGPAGPAGGPVGPKGDTGAAGPAGPAGPSGTSSAFANAVASHVVQGAGTRVVQTLSLGPGRYVINAKLTASSAGTAPTSCTLRKVVGLLTIDQAEFDPSDVGQEIPVAMQGIADLTGGASDITVLCFEAGGDLTVSDAKVTAIKVDSVG
;
A
#
# COMPACT_ATOMS: atom_id res chain seq x y z
N MET A 1 52.29 -21.95 -16.31
CA MET A 1 51.18 -22.07 -15.32
C MET A 1 51.26 -21.07 -14.15
N GLN A 2 52.45 -20.68 -13.68
CA GLN A 2 52.59 -19.77 -12.52
C GLN A 2 52.08 -18.32 -12.75
N ARG A 3 52.23 -17.75 -13.95
CA ARG A 3 51.76 -16.38 -14.26
C ARG A 3 50.23 -16.21 -14.25
N ILE A 4 49.48 -17.27 -14.55
CA ILE A 4 48.01 -17.25 -14.55
C ILE A 4 47.48 -17.26 -13.10
N LEU A 5 48.14 -18.00 -12.21
CA LEU A 5 47.79 -18.04 -10.79
C LEU A 5 48.05 -16.70 -10.08
N GLU A 6 49.11 -15.97 -10.44
CA GLU A 6 49.37 -14.62 -9.93
C GLU A 6 48.34 -13.59 -10.42
N SER A 7 47.92 -13.68 -11.68
CA SER A 7 46.89 -12.80 -12.25
C SER A 7 45.55 -12.97 -11.53
N ILE A 8 45.13 -14.23 -11.31
CA ILE A 8 43.89 -14.55 -10.59
C ILE A 8 43.95 -14.08 -9.12
N ARG A 9 45.11 -14.20 -8.47
CA ARG A 9 45.30 -13.69 -7.09
C ARG A 9 45.21 -12.16 -7.02
N ARG A 10 45.77 -11.44 -7.99
CA ARG A 10 45.70 -9.96 -8.04
C ARG A 10 44.28 -9.47 -8.29
N SER A 11 43.54 -10.09 -9.22
CA SER A 11 42.15 -9.71 -9.51
C SER A 11 41.21 -9.93 -8.33
N ARG A 12 41.43 -11.02 -7.55
CA ARG A 12 40.67 -11.27 -6.31
C ARG A 12 40.97 -10.25 -5.22
N LEU A 13 42.23 -9.83 -5.10
CA LEU A 13 42.62 -8.79 -4.13
C LEU A 13 41.98 -7.44 -4.47
N LEU A 14 41.99 -7.04 -5.74
CA LEU A 14 41.36 -5.81 -6.23
C LEU A 14 39.83 -5.81 -6.04
N ALA A 15 39.17 -6.96 -6.30
CA ALA A 15 37.73 -7.11 -6.07
C ALA A 15 37.35 -7.00 -4.57
N LEU A 16 38.17 -7.55 -3.68
CA LEU A 16 37.94 -7.44 -2.22
C LEU A 16 38.16 -6.02 -1.70
N VAL A 17 39.19 -5.32 -2.17
CA VAL A 17 39.48 -3.93 -1.76
C VAL A 17 38.39 -2.97 -2.24
N THR A 18 37.88 -3.15 -3.46
CA THR A 18 36.79 -2.32 -3.98
C THR A 18 35.46 -2.59 -3.28
N ALA A 19 35.15 -3.86 -2.96
CA ALA A 19 33.96 -4.21 -2.19
C ALA A 19 34.00 -3.62 -0.76
N LEU A 20 35.15 -3.68 -0.07
CA LEU A 20 35.30 -3.12 1.27
C LEU A 20 35.23 -1.59 1.28
N GLY A 21 35.81 -0.92 0.27
CA GLY A 21 35.69 0.53 0.10
C GLY A 21 34.25 0.98 -0.14
N LEU A 22 33.47 0.22 -0.93
CA LEU A 22 32.07 0.52 -1.21
C LEU A 22 31.18 0.37 0.03
N VAL A 23 31.45 -0.62 0.89
CA VAL A 23 30.72 -0.81 2.16
C VAL A 23 30.99 0.33 3.13
N LEU A 24 32.22 0.87 3.18
CA LEU A 24 32.55 2.04 4.00
C LEU A 24 31.95 3.34 3.45
N ALA A 25 31.79 3.48 2.13
CA ALA A 25 31.16 4.65 1.52
C ALA A 25 29.63 4.70 1.71
N LEU A 26 28.97 3.55 1.84
CA LEU A 26 27.51 3.44 2.02
C LEU A 26 27.10 3.28 3.49
N GLY A 27 28.06 2.99 4.40
CA GLY A 27 27.84 2.76 5.82
C GLY A 27 27.71 4.00 6.70
N GLY A 28 27.26 5.14 6.15
CA GLY A 28 26.96 6.33 6.93
C GLY A 28 25.68 6.14 7.73
N THR A 29 25.79 5.67 8.98
CA THR A 29 24.65 5.65 9.91
C THR A 29 24.26 7.09 10.24
N ALA A 30 23.22 7.60 9.59
CA ALA A 30 22.54 8.81 10.03
C ALA A 30 21.94 8.50 11.41
N THR A 31 22.64 8.90 12.47
CA THR A 31 22.18 8.75 13.84
C THR A 31 20.90 9.57 14.02
N ALA A 32 19.95 8.96 14.71
CA ALA A 32 18.64 9.52 15.04
C ALA A 32 18.73 10.97 15.51
N ALA A 33 17.79 11.79 15.03
CA ALA A 33 17.66 13.22 15.27
C ALA A 33 18.02 13.60 16.72
N LYS A 34 19.19 14.21 16.89
CA LYS A 34 19.52 14.93 18.12
C LYS A 34 18.56 16.13 18.16
N LEU A 35 17.50 16.01 18.96
CA LEU A 35 16.56 17.11 19.18
C LEU A 35 17.35 18.29 19.73
N ILE A 36 17.26 19.46 19.07
CA ILE A 36 17.78 20.72 19.60
C ILE A 36 17.10 20.95 20.95
N THR A 37 17.89 20.91 22.01
CA THR A 37 17.42 21.16 23.37
C THR A 37 17.52 22.64 23.68
N GLY A 38 16.91 23.08 24.79
CA GLY A 38 17.10 24.45 25.28
C GLY A 38 18.57 24.82 25.52
N GLY A 39 19.44 23.85 25.79
CA GLY A 39 20.89 24.08 25.96
C GLY A 39 21.63 24.39 24.66
N ASP A 40 21.07 23.99 23.52
CA ASP A 40 21.62 24.26 22.18
C ASP A 40 21.21 25.66 21.67
N ILE A 41 20.29 26.34 22.37
CA ILE A 41 19.82 27.68 22.04
C ILE A 41 20.57 28.71 22.89
N LYS A 42 21.35 29.58 22.24
CA LYS A 42 22.05 30.67 22.93
C LYS A 42 21.05 31.67 23.51
N ASN A 43 21.27 32.12 24.75
CA ASN A 43 20.45 33.17 25.38
C ASN A 43 20.38 34.43 24.48
N ASN A 44 19.17 35.00 24.37
CA ASN A 44 18.85 36.16 23.53
C ASN A 44 18.94 35.95 22.01
N SER A 45 19.09 34.71 21.52
CA SER A 45 19.09 34.43 20.07
C SER A 45 17.70 34.36 19.44
N ILE A 46 16.66 34.06 20.24
CA ILE A 46 15.26 34.00 19.80
C ILE A 46 14.56 35.31 20.16
N THR A 47 13.92 35.93 19.18
CA THR A 47 13.18 37.18 19.32
C THR A 47 11.69 36.95 19.03
N GLY A 48 10.86 37.99 19.24
CA GLY A 48 9.45 37.92 18.90
C GLY A 48 9.15 37.68 17.41
N LYS A 49 10.13 37.87 16.51
CA LYS A 49 9.98 37.55 15.07
C LYS A 49 10.03 36.04 14.81
N ASP A 50 10.73 35.31 15.66
CA ASP A 50 10.93 33.86 15.55
C ASP A 50 9.76 33.07 16.16
N VAL A 51 8.86 33.77 16.87
CA VAL A 51 7.69 33.19 17.52
C VAL A 51 6.43 33.63 16.80
N LYS A 52 5.67 32.68 16.25
CA LYS A 52 4.39 32.97 15.59
C LYS A 52 3.40 33.55 16.61
N SER A 53 2.70 34.63 16.22
CA SER A 53 1.68 35.21 17.09
C SER A 53 0.62 34.18 17.47
N ARG A 54 0.25 34.15 18.76
CA ARG A 54 -0.73 33.21 19.36
C ARG A 54 -0.32 31.74 19.35
N SER A 55 0.96 31.40 19.10
CA SER A 55 1.42 30.01 19.17
C SER A 55 1.78 29.53 20.58
N LEU A 56 1.94 30.46 21.53
CA LEU A 56 2.24 30.13 22.93
C LEU A 56 0.95 30.11 23.74
N ALA A 57 0.62 28.95 24.31
CA ALA A 57 -0.49 28.79 25.21
C ALA A 57 -0.08 29.17 26.63
N LEU A 58 -1.06 29.44 27.50
CA LEU A 58 -0.78 29.70 28.91
C LEU A 58 0.01 28.55 29.54
N SER A 59 -0.29 27.29 29.19
CA SER A 59 0.41 26.07 29.62
C SER A 59 1.92 26.14 29.49
N ASP A 60 2.42 26.88 28.49
CA ASP A 60 3.84 26.93 28.15
C ASP A 60 4.62 27.93 29.02
N LEU A 61 3.90 28.73 29.83
CA LEU A 61 4.46 29.74 30.72
C LEU A 61 4.55 29.22 32.16
N SER A 62 5.69 29.50 32.80
CA SER A 62 5.88 29.22 34.22
C SER A 62 4.93 30.02 35.11
N THR A 63 4.67 29.53 36.32
CA THR A 63 3.78 30.19 37.28
C THR A 63 4.27 31.59 37.66
N SER A 64 5.59 31.79 37.73
CA SER A 64 6.21 33.09 37.98
C SER A 64 6.02 34.04 36.80
N ALA A 65 6.21 33.59 35.55
CA ALA A 65 5.95 34.39 34.36
C ALA A 65 4.48 34.82 34.28
N ARG A 66 3.55 33.92 34.59
CA ARG A 66 2.11 34.23 34.67
C ARG A 66 1.78 35.23 35.78
N LYS A 67 2.53 35.22 36.89
CA LYS A 67 2.35 36.19 37.99
C LYS A 67 2.90 37.56 37.59
N ALA A 68 4.05 37.61 36.91
CA ALA A 68 4.65 38.84 36.42
C ALA A 68 3.80 39.53 35.33
N LEU A 69 3.07 38.75 34.52
CA LEU A 69 2.14 39.25 33.51
C LEU A 69 0.78 39.69 34.08
N ARG A 70 0.45 39.28 35.31
CA ARG A 70 -0.73 39.82 36.00
C ARG A 70 -0.37 41.21 36.48
N GLY A 71 -0.80 42.23 35.73
CA GLY A 71 -0.77 43.61 36.19
C GLY A 71 -1.48 43.71 37.56
N GLN A 72 -1.02 44.64 38.40
CA GLN A 72 -1.77 44.99 39.61
C GLN A 72 -3.16 45.44 39.19
N THR A 73 -4.19 44.85 39.78
CA THR A 73 -5.57 45.29 39.60
C THR A 73 -5.63 46.78 39.97
N GLY A 74 -6.04 47.62 39.02
CA GLY A 74 -6.24 49.05 39.29
C GLY A 74 -7.24 49.26 40.43
N PRO A 75 -7.21 50.42 41.12
CA PRO A 75 -8.22 50.74 42.12
C PRO A 75 -9.62 50.65 41.51
N ALA A 76 -10.60 50.21 42.29
CA ALA A 76 -11.98 50.13 41.85
C ALA A 76 -12.47 51.52 41.42
N GLY A 77 -13.03 51.63 40.22
CA GLY A 77 -13.65 52.87 39.74
C GLY A 77 -14.89 53.24 40.57
N PRO A 78 -15.30 54.53 40.59
CA PRO A 78 -16.53 54.94 41.25
C PRO A 78 -17.73 54.18 40.70
N ALA A 79 -18.68 53.84 41.57
CA ALA A 79 -19.90 53.13 41.20
C ALA A 79 -20.67 53.92 40.15
N GLY A 80 -20.86 53.34 38.96
CA GLY A 80 -21.69 53.93 37.91
C GLY A 80 -23.16 53.95 38.34
N PRO A 81 -23.99 54.88 37.78
CA PRO A 81 -25.44 54.82 37.97
C PRO A 81 -25.95 53.45 37.50
N ALA A 82 -26.92 52.90 38.23
CA ALA A 82 -27.42 51.54 38.04
C ALA A 82 -27.79 51.30 36.55
N GLY A 83 -26.90 50.62 35.84
CA GLY A 83 -27.17 50.12 34.50
C GLY A 83 -28.27 49.07 34.58
N GLY A 84 -29.26 49.18 33.69
CA GLY A 84 -30.31 48.18 33.55
C GLY A 84 -29.73 46.77 33.37
N PRO A 85 -30.53 45.73 33.63
CA PRO A 85 -30.06 44.36 33.63
C PRO A 85 -29.29 44.05 32.35
N VAL A 86 -28.09 43.47 32.51
CA VAL A 86 -27.31 42.92 31.40
C VAL A 86 -28.24 41.97 30.62
N GLY A 87 -28.45 42.26 29.34
CA GLY A 87 -29.24 41.41 28.47
C GLY A 87 -28.69 39.98 28.51
N PRO A 88 -29.55 38.95 28.47
CA PRO A 88 -29.11 37.57 28.56
C PRO A 88 -28.02 37.29 27.51
N LYS A 89 -27.00 36.52 27.90
CA LYS A 89 -25.98 36.02 26.98
C LYS A 89 -26.71 35.31 25.84
N GLY A 90 -26.50 35.77 24.60
CA GLY A 90 -27.06 35.10 23.43
C GLY A 90 -26.66 33.62 23.44
N ASP A 91 -27.62 32.75 23.16
CA ASP A 91 -27.41 31.30 23.17
C ASP A 91 -26.25 30.92 22.25
N THR A 92 -25.48 29.92 22.67
CA THR A 92 -24.46 29.31 21.81
C THR A 92 -25.13 28.87 20.51
N GLY A 93 -24.63 29.36 19.36
CA GLY A 93 -25.15 28.97 18.06
C GLY A 93 -25.18 27.45 17.93
N ALA A 94 -26.26 26.91 17.35
CA ALA A 94 -26.40 25.48 17.16
C ALA A 94 -25.18 24.89 16.44
N ALA A 95 -24.80 23.67 16.80
CA ALA A 95 -23.79 22.94 16.04
C ALA A 95 -24.18 22.92 14.56
N GLY A 96 -23.21 23.15 13.67
CA GLY A 96 -23.45 23.08 12.24
C GLY A 96 -24.01 21.71 11.84
N PRO A 97 -24.80 21.62 10.76
CA PRO A 97 -25.32 20.34 10.30
C PRO A 97 -24.16 19.37 10.02
N ALA A 98 -24.38 18.08 10.28
CA ALA A 98 -23.46 17.05 9.84
C ALA A 98 -23.21 17.19 8.33
N GLY A 99 -21.95 16.98 7.90
CA GLY A 99 -21.64 16.94 6.47
C GLY A 99 -22.45 15.84 5.76
N PRO A 100 -22.70 15.98 4.44
CA PRO A 100 -23.39 14.94 3.69
C PRO A 100 -22.63 13.62 3.83
N ALA A 101 -23.37 12.51 3.90
CA ALA A 101 -22.77 11.19 3.79
C ALA A 101 -21.96 11.10 2.48
N GLY A 102 -20.77 10.50 2.51
CA GLY A 102 -20.02 10.21 1.29
C GLY A 102 -20.84 9.36 0.32
N PRO A 103 -20.61 9.46 -1.00
CA PRO A 103 -21.32 8.65 -1.97
C PRO A 103 -21.14 7.16 -1.63
N SER A 104 -22.21 6.38 -1.72
CA SER A 104 -22.11 4.92 -1.57
C SER A 104 -21.20 4.37 -2.67
N GLY A 105 -20.05 3.82 -2.29
CA GLY A 105 -19.19 3.07 -3.23
C GLY A 105 -19.87 1.75 -3.57
N THR A 106 -20.67 1.71 -4.63
CA THR A 106 -21.29 0.45 -5.08
C THR A 106 -20.28 -0.36 -5.89
N SER A 107 -19.37 -1.06 -5.21
CA SER A 107 -18.50 -2.04 -5.87
C SER A 107 -19.35 -3.19 -6.40
N SER A 108 -19.41 -3.35 -7.72
CA SER A 108 -20.07 -4.51 -8.34
C SER A 108 -19.11 -5.69 -8.32
N ALA A 109 -19.54 -6.82 -7.76
CA ALA A 109 -18.79 -8.07 -7.76
C ALA A 109 -19.35 -9.05 -8.80
N PHE A 110 -18.45 -9.68 -9.54
CA PHE A 110 -18.74 -10.67 -10.57
C PHE A 110 -17.99 -11.95 -10.21
N ALA A 111 -18.60 -13.10 -10.44
CA ALA A 111 -17.97 -14.38 -10.17
C ALA A 111 -18.47 -15.46 -11.13
N ASN A 112 -17.58 -16.39 -11.47
CA ASN A 112 -17.94 -17.62 -12.14
C ASN A 112 -17.08 -18.77 -11.57
N ALA A 113 -17.63 -19.98 -11.48
CA ALA A 113 -16.91 -21.15 -10.96
C ALA A 113 -17.17 -22.40 -11.81
N VAL A 114 -16.17 -23.29 -11.85
CA VAL A 114 -16.26 -24.62 -12.44
C VAL A 114 -15.79 -25.65 -11.41
N ALA A 115 -16.57 -26.72 -11.23
CA ALA A 115 -16.30 -27.73 -10.21
C ALA A 115 -15.12 -28.63 -10.57
N SER A 116 -15.04 -29.07 -11.83
CA SER A 116 -13.93 -29.88 -12.34
C SER A 116 -13.77 -29.69 -13.85
N HIS A 117 -12.53 -29.63 -14.31
CA HIS A 117 -12.14 -29.59 -15.71
C HIS A 117 -10.84 -30.39 -15.87
N VAL A 118 -10.80 -31.30 -16.84
CA VAL A 118 -9.57 -32.03 -17.18
C VAL A 118 -8.95 -31.41 -18.43
N VAL A 119 -7.66 -31.13 -18.38
CA VAL A 119 -6.83 -30.77 -19.53
C VAL A 119 -6.16 -32.06 -20.00
N GLN A 120 -6.61 -32.57 -21.15
CA GLN A 120 -6.10 -33.83 -21.69
C GLN A 120 -4.99 -33.59 -22.70
N GLY A 121 -3.86 -34.25 -22.47
CA GLY A 121 -2.69 -34.23 -23.34
C GLY A 121 -2.00 -32.88 -23.45
N ALA A 122 -0.91 -32.85 -24.22
CA ALA A 122 -0.08 -31.67 -24.33
C ALA A 122 -0.83 -30.48 -24.96
N GLY A 123 -0.79 -29.33 -24.29
CA GLY A 123 -1.26 -28.05 -24.82
C GLY A 123 -1.95 -27.16 -23.80
N THR A 124 -2.35 -25.97 -24.28
CA THR A 124 -3.08 -24.99 -23.48
C THR A 124 -4.58 -25.21 -23.63
N ARG A 125 -5.34 -25.13 -22.54
CA ARG A 125 -6.81 -25.18 -22.54
C ARG A 125 -7.37 -24.09 -21.63
N VAL A 126 -8.55 -23.59 -22.00
CA VAL A 126 -9.32 -22.67 -21.16
C VAL A 126 -10.04 -23.50 -20.10
N VAL A 127 -9.71 -23.25 -18.84
CA VAL A 127 -10.34 -23.92 -17.69
C VAL A 127 -11.58 -23.14 -17.25
N GLN A 128 -11.49 -21.82 -17.26
CA GLN A 128 -12.58 -20.98 -16.81
C GLN A 128 -12.61 -19.62 -17.51
N THR A 129 -13.81 -19.09 -17.74
CA THR A 129 -14.03 -17.77 -18.34
C THR A 129 -14.99 -16.93 -17.51
N LEU A 130 -14.65 -15.66 -17.31
CA LEU A 130 -15.50 -14.63 -16.71
C LEU A 130 -15.60 -13.44 -17.66
N SER A 131 -16.80 -13.22 -18.22
CA SER A 131 -17.08 -12.08 -19.09
C SER A 131 -17.35 -10.83 -18.27
N LEU A 132 -16.63 -9.75 -18.56
CA LEU A 132 -16.74 -8.47 -17.87
C LEU A 132 -17.04 -7.35 -18.87
N GLY A 133 -17.94 -6.45 -18.47
CA GLY A 133 -18.19 -5.21 -19.20
C GLY A 133 -17.02 -4.23 -19.09
N PRO A 134 -17.14 -3.05 -19.74
CA PRO A 134 -16.12 -2.02 -19.62
C PRO A 134 -15.94 -1.52 -18.19
N GLY A 135 -14.70 -1.33 -17.76
CA GLY A 135 -14.35 -0.86 -16.42
C GLY A 135 -12.97 -1.29 -15.97
N ARG A 136 -12.60 -0.92 -14.74
CA ARG A 136 -11.40 -1.41 -14.07
C ARG A 136 -11.80 -2.42 -13.01
N TYR A 137 -11.02 -3.50 -12.91
CA TYR A 137 -11.36 -4.63 -12.06
C TYR A 137 -10.15 -5.11 -11.28
N VAL A 138 -10.36 -5.40 -10.00
CA VAL A 138 -9.46 -6.25 -9.20
C VAL A 138 -9.96 -7.68 -9.31
N ILE A 139 -9.09 -8.59 -9.70
CA ILE A 139 -9.43 -9.97 -10.03
C ILE A 139 -8.69 -10.91 -9.07
N ASN A 140 -9.42 -11.91 -8.58
CA ASN A 140 -8.86 -13.06 -7.89
C ASN A 140 -9.31 -14.33 -8.60
N ALA A 141 -8.39 -15.26 -8.81
CA ALA A 141 -8.67 -16.59 -9.30
C ALA A 141 -8.07 -17.61 -8.32
N LYS A 142 -8.87 -18.60 -7.96
CA LYS A 142 -8.45 -19.75 -7.15
C LYS A 142 -8.78 -21.02 -7.92
N LEU A 143 -7.90 -22.01 -7.88
CA LEU A 143 -8.17 -23.36 -8.35
C LEU A 143 -7.33 -24.36 -7.56
N THR A 144 -7.68 -25.64 -7.64
CA THR A 144 -6.83 -26.75 -7.22
C THR A 144 -6.40 -27.49 -8.48
N ALA A 145 -5.11 -27.75 -8.62
CA ALA A 145 -4.52 -28.44 -9.76
C ALA A 145 -3.86 -29.74 -9.31
N SER A 146 -4.03 -30.81 -10.07
CA SER A 146 -3.30 -32.07 -9.89
C SER A 146 -2.83 -32.57 -11.24
N SER A 147 -1.52 -32.66 -11.43
CA SER A 147 -0.92 -33.20 -12.65
C SER A 147 -0.60 -34.69 -12.47
N ALA A 148 -0.83 -35.47 -13.53
CA ALA A 148 -0.41 -36.87 -13.60
C ALA A 148 0.96 -37.04 -14.28
N GLY A 149 1.51 -35.98 -14.88
CA GLY A 149 2.77 -35.98 -15.61
C GLY A 149 3.88 -35.18 -14.93
N THR A 150 5.13 -35.54 -15.21
CA THR A 150 6.35 -34.82 -14.76
C THR A 150 6.74 -33.67 -15.69
N ALA A 151 5.86 -33.30 -16.61
CA ALA A 151 6.14 -32.28 -17.61
C ALA A 151 5.83 -30.88 -17.04
N PRO A 152 6.49 -29.81 -17.55
CA PRO A 152 6.17 -28.45 -17.16
C PRO A 152 4.68 -28.16 -17.29
N THR A 153 4.10 -27.68 -16.20
CA THR A 153 2.69 -27.33 -16.12
C THR A 153 2.60 -25.89 -15.63
N SER A 154 1.64 -25.14 -16.14
CA SER A 154 1.36 -23.79 -15.64
C SER A 154 -0.12 -23.44 -15.78
N CYS A 155 -0.59 -22.51 -14.94
CA CYS A 155 -1.88 -21.87 -15.09
C CYS A 155 -1.68 -20.36 -15.18
N THR A 156 -2.43 -19.71 -16.06
CA THR A 156 -2.32 -18.29 -16.37
C THR A 156 -3.68 -17.63 -16.25
N LEU A 157 -3.72 -16.50 -15.56
CA LEU A 157 -4.86 -15.60 -15.54
C LEU A 157 -4.63 -14.56 -16.63
N ARG A 158 -5.50 -14.54 -17.65
CA ARG A 158 -5.27 -13.74 -18.84
C ARG A 158 -6.51 -12.95 -19.25
N LYS A 159 -6.29 -11.72 -19.69
CA LYS A 159 -7.28 -10.93 -20.42
C LYS A 159 -7.24 -11.34 -21.90
N VAL A 160 -8.38 -11.74 -22.45
CA VAL A 160 -8.46 -12.23 -23.85
C VAL A 160 -8.17 -11.10 -24.84
N VAL A 161 -8.80 -9.94 -24.67
CA VAL A 161 -8.54 -8.79 -25.55
C VAL A 161 -7.18 -8.19 -25.19
N GLY A 162 -6.29 -8.11 -26.18
CA GLY A 162 -4.91 -7.65 -26.00
C GLY A 162 -3.97 -8.71 -25.43
N LEU A 163 -4.44 -9.95 -25.22
CA LEU A 163 -3.63 -11.11 -24.82
C LEU A 163 -2.72 -10.87 -23.61
N LEU A 164 -3.17 -10.05 -22.67
CA LEU A 164 -2.38 -9.64 -21.52
C LEU A 164 -2.46 -10.69 -20.40
N THR A 165 -1.32 -11.29 -20.05
CA THR A 165 -1.19 -12.09 -18.82
C THR A 165 -1.25 -11.16 -17.61
N ILE A 166 -2.22 -11.42 -16.74
CA ILE A 166 -2.41 -10.69 -15.49
C ILE A 166 -1.52 -11.32 -14.42
N ASP A 167 -1.52 -12.65 -14.34
CA ASP A 167 -0.74 -13.42 -13.38
C ASP A 167 -0.51 -14.85 -13.90
N GLN A 168 0.48 -15.55 -13.36
CA GLN A 168 0.86 -16.90 -13.74
C GLN A 168 1.36 -17.69 -12.54
N ALA A 169 0.92 -18.94 -12.45
CA ALA A 169 1.45 -19.94 -11.53
C ALA A 169 2.15 -21.04 -12.33
N GLU A 170 3.36 -21.39 -11.91
CA GLU A 170 4.15 -22.50 -12.47
C GLU A 170 4.22 -23.62 -11.43
N PHE A 171 4.18 -24.86 -11.89
CA PHE A 171 4.22 -26.05 -11.04
C PHE A 171 5.56 -26.76 -11.19
N ASP A 172 6.11 -27.27 -10.09
CA ASP A 172 7.33 -28.05 -10.14
C ASP A 172 7.01 -29.50 -10.57
N PRO A 173 7.84 -30.12 -11.43
CA PRO A 173 7.72 -31.54 -11.79
C PRO A 173 7.73 -32.52 -10.62
N SER A 174 8.08 -32.08 -9.41
CA SER A 174 8.03 -32.89 -8.19
C SER A 174 6.65 -32.95 -7.51
N ASP A 175 5.68 -32.12 -7.93
CA ASP A 175 4.34 -32.05 -7.34
C ASP A 175 3.31 -33.03 -7.96
N VAL A 176 3.78 -34.02 -8.74
CA VAL A 176 2.90 -34.98 -9.45
C VAL A 176 2.04 -35.77 -8.48
N GLY A 177 0.74 -35.85 -8.79
CA GLY A 177 -0.25 -36.59 -8.00
C GLY A 177 -0.62 -35.92 -6.67
N GLN A 178 -0.15 -34.70 -6.40
CA GLN A 178 -0.61 -33.88 -5.28
C GLN A 178 -1.74 -32.93 -5.72
N GLU A 179 -2.56 -32.50 -4.77
CA GLU A 179 -3.52 -31.41 -4.96
C GLU A 179 -2.85 -30.08 -4.61
N ILE A 180 -2.64 -29.24 -5.63
CA ILE A 180 -1.88 -27.99 -5.53
C ILE A 180 -2.86 -26.82 -5.55
N PRO A 181 -3.04 -26.09 -4.44
CA PRO A 181 -3.86 -24.90 -4.42
C PRO A 181 -3.13 -23.76 -5.16
N VAL A 182 -3.79 -23.20 -6.16
CA VAL A 182 -3.29 -22.07 -6.94
C VAL A 182 -4.16 -20.86 -6.69
N ALA A 183 -3.50 -19.74 -6.41
CA ALA A 183 -4.10 -18.43 -6.36
C ALA A 183 -3.38 -17.53 -7.37
N MET A 184 -4.17 -16.85 -8.20
CA MET A 184 -3.69 -15.85 -9.15
C MET A 184 -4.51 -14.57 -8.94
N GLN A 185 -3.89 -13.41 -9.03
CA GLN A 185 -4.56 -12.15 -8.78
C GLN A 185 -3.97 -11.02 -9.60
N GLY A 186 -4.76 -9.99 -9.82
CA GLY A 186 -4.24 -8.77 -10.41
C GLY A 186 -5.33 -7.82 -10.83
N ILE A 187 -4.95 -6.91 -11.73
CA ILE A 187 -5.81 -5.82 -12.18
C ILE A 187 -6.03 -5.96 -13.69
N ALA A 188 -7.29 -5.79 -14.12
CA ALA A 188 -7.62 -5.64 -15.53
C ALA A 188 -8.25 -4.27 -15.80
N ASP A 189 -7.61 -3.50 -16.68
CA ASP A 189 -8.21 -2.32 -17.28
C ASP A 189 -8.96 -2.73 -18.57
N LEU A 190 -10.29 -2.67 -18.51
CA LEU A 190 -11.24 -2.96 -19.59
C LEU A 190 -11.94 -1.66 -20.05
N THR A 191 -11.36 -0.49 -19.82
CA THR A 191 -11.97 0.79 -20.25
C THR A 191 -12.09 0.91 -21.78
N GLY A 192 -11.25 0.20 -22.54
CA GLY A 192 -11.33 0.12 -24.00
C GLY A 192 -12.46 -0.76 -24.54
N GLY A 193 -13.21 -1.48 -23.70
CA GLY A 193 -14.32 -2.35 -24.11
C GLY A 193 -14.48 -3.59 -23.23
N ALA A 194 -15.63 -4.27 -23.37
CA ALA A 194 -15.88 -5.53 -22.69
C ALA A 194 -14.85 -6.59 -23.10
N SER A 195 -14.46 -7.45 -22.15
CA SER A 195 -13.50 -8.52 -22.40
C SER A 195 -13.74 -9.67 -21.44
N ASP A 196 -13.31 -10.84 -21.88
CA ASP A 196 -13.22 -12.02 -21.03
C ASP A 196 -11.92 -12.04 -20.25
N ILE A 197 -12.02 -12.50 -19.01
CA ILE A 197 -10.92 -12.93 -18.15
C ILE A 197 -10.95 -14.45 -18.12
N THR A 198 -9.87 -15.06 -18.56
CA THR A 198 -9.76 -16.51 -18.72
C THR A 198 -8.64 -17.06 -17.85
N VAL A 199 -8.92 -18.18 -17.19
CA VAL A 199 -7.87 -19.05 -16.65
C VAL A 199 -7.53 -20.06 -17.73
N LEU A 200 -6.27 -20.05 -18.19
CA LEU A 200 -5.76 -21.06 -19.09
C LEU A 200 -4.68 -21.88 -18.39
N CYS A 201 -4.78 -23.19 -18.47
CA CYS A 201 -3.72 -24.06 -18.00
C CYS A 201 -3.06 -24.77 -19.18
N PHE A 202 -1.76 -24.94 -19.07
CA PHE A 202 -0.89 -25.62 -20.03
C PHE A 202 -0.25 -26.82 -19.36
N GLU A 203 -0.19 -27.92 -20.09
CA GLU A 203 0.56 -29.10 -19.70
C GLU A 203 1.38 -29.60 -20.89
N ALA A 204 2.66 -29.92 -20.67
CA ALA A 204 3.57 -30.36 -21.74
C ALA A 204 3.58 -31.87 -21.97
N GLY A 205 2.94 -32.67 -21.11
CA GLY A 205 2.93 -34.13 -21.22
C GLY A 205 2.33 -34.80 -19.99
N GLY A 206 1.06 -35.16 -20.08
CA GLY A 206 0.25 -35.73 -19.00
C GLY A 206 -1.21 -35.31 -19.14
N ASP A 207 -1.98 -35.57 -18.09
CA ASP A 207 -3.29 -34.97 -17.86
C ASP A 207 -3.27 -34.14 -16.56
N LEU A 208 -3.86 -32.95 -16.63
CA LEU A 208 -3.96 -31.98 -15.56
C LEU A 208 -5.43 -31.88 -15.19
N THR A 209 -5.74 -32.31 -13.98
CA THR A 209 -7.07 -32.14 -13.42
C THR A 209 -7.10 -30.82 -12.66
N VAL A 210 -8.05 -29.97 -13.02
CA VAL A 210 -8.35 -28.74 -12.28
C VAL A 210 -9.71 -28.88 -11.60
N SER A 211 -9.77 -28.60 -10.30
CA SER A 211 -10.99 -28.60 -9.50
C SER A 211 -11.17 -27.26 -8.78
N ASP A 212 -12.40 -26.96 -8.38
CA ASP A 212 -12.78 -25.78 -7.61
C ASP A 212 -12.26 -24.45 -8.19
N ALA A 213 -12.18 -24.36 -9.52
CA ALA A 213 -11.70 -23.17 -10.20
C ALA A 213 -12.76 -22.07 -10.15
N LYS A 214 -12.45 -20.99 -9.43
CA LYS A 214 -13.30 -19.83 -9.21
C LYS A 214 -12.57 -18.56 -9.59
N VAL A 215 -13.19 -17.74 -10.42
CA VAL A 215 -12.72 -16.38 -10.75
C VAL A 215 -13.72 -15.39 -10.19
N THR A 216 -13.22 -14.41 -9.45
CA THR A 216 -13.99 -13.26 -8.96
C THR A 216 -13.37 -11.96 -9.44
N ALA A 217 -14.21 -10.97 -9.71
CA ALA A 217 -13.78 -9.65 -10.12
C ALA A 217 -14.61 -8.59 -9.40
N ILE A 218 -13.96 -7.56 -8.89
CA ILE A 218 -14.61 -6.41 -8.24
C ILE A 218 -14.35 -5.19 -9.11
N LYS A 219 -15.42 -4.56 -9.60
CA LYS A 219 -15.32 -3.32 -10.35
C LYS A 219 -14.93 -2.19 -9.40
N VAL A 220 -13.93 -1.39 -9.81
CA VAL A 220 -13.40 -0.25 -9.07
C VAL A 220 -13.39 1.00 -9.95
N ASP A 221 -13.46 2.18 -9.33
CA ASP A 221 -13.48 3.46 -10.04
C ASP A 221 -12.10 3.82 -10.62
N SER A 222 -11.03 3.44 -9.91
CA SER A 222 -9.66 3.63 -10.36
C SER A 222 -8.75 2.52 -9.83
N VAL A 223 -7.63 2.32 -10.52
CA VAL A 223 -6.48 1.57 -10.03
C VAL A 223 -5.30 2.54 -10.07
N GLY A 224 -4.59 2.63 -8.94
CA GLY A 224 -3.49 3.57 -8.73
C GLY A 224 -2.20 3.14 -9.40
#